data_AF-A0A2E1S858-F1
#
_entry.id   AF-A0A2E1S858-F1
#
_cell.length_a   1.000
_cell.length_b   1.000
_cell.length_c   1.000
_cell.angle_alpha   90.00
_cell.angle_beta   90.00
_cell.angle_gamma   90.00
#
_symmetry.space_group_name_H-M   'P 1'
#
loop_
_entity.id
_entity.type
_entity.pdbx_description
1 polymer ?
#
loop_
_entity_poly.entity_id
_entity_poly.type
_entity_poly.pdbx_seq_one_letter_code
_entity_poly.pdbx_strand_id
1 'polypeptide(L)'
;MKKTLSLLIIFAFIISCASPEVVNVIGPNDNKLSCKELSNEIAKANELADKAQQAKKMDKAHNLGAILFFLPGYGMTMNNIQEATKAAKERTLHLNKIKEKKNC
;
A
#
# COMPACT_ATOMS: atom_id res chain seq x y z
N MET A 1 -24.02 31.08 8.88
CA MET A 1 -22.85 30.98 7.97
C MET A 1 -21.57 30.50 8.67
N LYS A 2 -21.15 31.05 9.84
CA LYS A 2 -19.95 30.55 10.54
C LYS A 2 -20.04 29.07 10.98
N LYS A 3 -21.19 28.63 11.50
CA LYS A 3 -21.42 27.23 11.93
C LYS A 3 -21.40 26.23 10.76
N THR A 4 -21.99 26.60 9.62
CA THR A 4 -22.01 25.78 8.41
C THR A 4 -20.62 25.69 7.76
N LEU A 5 -19.82 26.77 7.81
CA LEU A 5 -18.43 26.76 7.34
C LEU A 5 -17.53 25.89 8.23
N SER A 6 -17.72 25.92 9.56
CA SER A 6 -16.97 25.06 10.50
C SER A 6 -17.24 23.57 10.28
N LEU A 7 -18.50 23.19 9.99
CA LEU A 7 -18.87 21.81 9.68
C LEU A 7 -18.23 21.32 8.38
N LEU A 8 -18.09 22.19 7.38
CA LEU A 8 -17.49 21.87 6.08
C LEU A 8 -15.97 21.64 6.18
N ILE A 9 -15.29 22.39 7.06
CA ILE A 9 -13.86 22.22 7.35
C ILE A 9 -13.60 20.87 8.03
N ILE A 10 -14.43 20.48 9.01
CA ILE A 10 -14.29 19.18 9.70
C ILE A 10 -14.53 18.02 8.73
N PHE A 11 -15.49 18.15 7.80
CA PHE A 11 -15.76 17.14 6.78
C PHE A 11 -14.59 16.97 5.78
N ALA A 12 -13.81 18.01 5.51
CA ALA A 12 -12.65 17.92 4.61
C ALA A 12 -11.49 17.07 5.19
N PHE A 13 -11.36 16.99 6.53
CA PHE A 13 -10.29 16.23 7.17
C PHE A 13 -10.53 14.71 7.22
N ILE A 14 -11.79 14.25 7.18
CA ILE A 14 -12.12 12.81 7.24
C ILE A 14 -11.91 12.07 5.91
N ILE A 15 -11.68 12.78 4.80
CA ILE A 15 -11.57 12.17 3.46
C ILE A 15 -10.13 11.76 3.08
N SER A 16 -9.11 12.11 3.89
CA SER A 16 -7.70 11.95 3.50
C SER A 16 -7.03 10.65 3.95
N CYS A 17 -7.79 9.65 4.43
CA CYS A 17 -7.20 8.38 4.88
C CYS A 17 -6.91 7.44 3.69
N ALA A 18 -5.82 7.71 2.97
CA ALA A 18 -5.32 6.81 1.93
C ALA A 18 -4.33 5.81 2.54
N SER A 19 -4.83 4.69 3.06
CA SER A 19 -3.97 3.57 3.47
C SER A 19 -3.53 2.74 2.26
N PRO A 20 -2.27 2.28 2.20
CA PRO A 20 -1.80 1.42 1.11
C PRO A 20 -2.52 0.07 1.13
N GLU A 21 -2.84 -0.45 -0.06
CA GLU A 21 -3.55 -1.72 -0.22
C GLU A 21 -2.64 -2.90 0.13
N VAL A 22 -3.14 -3.79 1.01
CA VAL A 22 -2.48 -5.06 1.33
C VAL A 22 -2.95 -6.13 0.34
N VAL A 23 -2.05 -6.61 -0.51
CA VAL A 23 -2.36 -7.65 -1.50
C VAL A 23 -2.33 -9.05 -0.90
N ASN A 24 -3.16 -9.94 -1.45
CA ASN A 24 -3.08 -11.37 -1.14
C ASN A 24 -1.78 -11.95 -1.69
N VAL A 25 -0.95 -12.56 -0.84
CA VAL A 25 0.32 -13.19 -1.24
C VAL A 25 0.11 -14.32 -2.25
N ILE A 26 -0.91 -15.16 -2.03
CA ILE A 26 -1.27 -16.29 -2.88
C ILE A 26 -2.63 -16.02 -3.51
N GLY A 27 -2.67 -16.02 -4.84
CA GLY A 27 -3.88 -15.92 -5.63
C GLY A 27 -4.47 -17.31 -5.91
N PRO A 28 -5.81 -17.45 -5.95
CA PRO A 28 -6.47 -18.75 -6.12
C PRO A 28 -6.19 -19.41 -7.48
N ASN A 29 -5.77 -18.63 -8.49
CA ASN A 29 -5.53 -19.11 -9.85
C ASN A 29 -4.09 -18.89 -10.33
N ASP A 30 -3.14 -18.58 -9.46
CA ASP A 30 -1.76 -18.25 -9.87
C ASP A 30 -1.10 -19.37 -10.69
N ASN A 31 -1.36 -20.63 -10.31
CA ASN A 31 -0.83 -21.79 -11.04
C ASN A 31 -1.38 -21.90 -12.48
N LYS A 32 -2.51 -21.26 -12.79
CA LYS A 32 -3.12 -21.26 -14.13
C LYS A 32 -2.59 -20.13 -15.02
N LEU A 33 -1.89 -19.15 -14.46
CA LEU A 33 -1.35 -18.03 -15.23
C LEU A 33 -0.28 -18.50 -16.22
N SER A 34 -0.27 -17.89 -17.39
CA SER A 34 0.80 -17.97 -18.38
C SER A 34 2.04 -17.19 -17.93
N CYS A 35 3.20 -17.43 -18.55
CA CYS A 35 4.44 -16.73 -18.22
C CYS A 35 4.36 -15.21 -18.42
N LYS A 36 3.58 -14.75 -19.41
CA LYS A 36 3.31 -13.33 -19.62
C LYS A 36 2.46 -12.76 -18.49
N GLU A 37 1.39 -13.46 -18.11
CA GLU A 37 0.52 -13.03 -17.00
C GLU A 37 1.27 -13.03 -15.67
N LEU A 38 2.10 -14.04 -15.39
CA LEU A 38 2.97 -14.07 -14.21
C LEU A 38 3.91 -12.86 -14.17
N SER A 39 4.54 -12.52 -15.30
CA SER A 39 5.43 -11.36 -15.38
C SER A 39 4.68 -10.04 -15.16
N ASN A 40 3.45 -9.93 -15.67
CA ASN A 40 2.59 -8.77 -15.43
C ASN A 40 2.17 -8.65 -13.97
N GLU A 41 1.77 -9.75 -13.32
CA GLU A 41 1.38 -9.78 -11.92
C GLU A 41 2.58 -9.49 -11.00
N ILE A 42 3.77 -9.97 -11.33
CA ILE A 42 5.02 -9.61 -10.64
C ILE A 42 5.30 -8.11 -10.78
N ALA A 43 5.18 -7.55 -11.98
CA ALA A 43 5.39 -6.12 -12.20
C ALA A 43 4.40 -5.28 -11.38
N LYS A 44 3.13 -5.68 -11.36
CA LYS A 44 2.07 -5.05 -10.55
C LYS A 44 2.37 -5.15 -9.05
N ALA A 45 2.80 -6.31 -8.56
CA ALA A 45 3.17 -6.49 -7.16
C ALA A 45 4.36 -5.61 -6.76
N ASN A 46 5.37 -5.49 -7.63
CA ASN A 46 6.50 -4.58 -7.40
C ASN A 46 6.06 -3.11 -7.37
N GLU A 47 5.20 -2.69 -8.30
CA GLU A 47 4.64 -1.33 -8.34
C GLU A 47 3.88 -1.00 -7.05
N LEU A 48 3.11 -1.95 -6.51
CA LEU A 48 2.40 -1.78 -5.24
C LEU A 48 3.36 -1.65 -4.04
N ALA A 49 4.44 -2.43 -4.01
CA ALA A 49 5.48 -2.28 -2.99
C ALA A 49 6.13 -0.89 -3.06
N ASP A 50 6.39 -0.38 -4.27
CA ASP A 50 6.97 0.94 -4.48
C ASP A 50 6.00 2.06 -4.07
N LYS A 51 4.72 1.96 -4.43
CA LYS A 51 3.67 2.90 -4.01
C LYS A 51 3.52 2.94 -2.49
N ALA A 52 3.51 1.78 -1.82
CA ALA A 52 3.48 1.73 -0.36
C ALA A 52 4.70 2.42 0.26
N GLN A 53 5.90 2.23 -0.29
CA GLN A 53 7.10 2.93 0.17
C GLN A 53 7.11 4.43 -0.15
N GLN A 54 6.49 4.85 -1.26
CA GLN A 54 6.33 6.27 -1.57
C GLN A 54 5.39 6.95 -0.57
N ALA A 55 4.33 6.27 -0.13
CA ALA A 55 3.45 6.76 0.94
C ALA A 55 4.23 7.06 2.21
N LYS A 56 5.23 6.24 2.58
CA LYS A 56 6.16 6.52 3.70
C LYS A 56 6.93 7.83 3.52
N LYS A 57 7.34 8.16 2.30
CA LYS A 57 8.10 9.40 2.01
C LYS A 57 7.20 10.62 2.07
N MET A 58 5.97 10.50 1.56
CA MET A 58 4.97 11.56 1.64
C MET A 58 4.50 11.79 3.07
N ASP A 59 4.40 10.73 3.87
CA ASP A 59 4.06 10.82 5.29
C ASP A 59 5.16 11.53 6.09
N LYS A 60 6.44 11.30 5.75
CA LYS A 60 7.57 12.07 6.30
C LYS A 60 7.57 13.56 5.90
N ALA A 61 6.88 13.93 4.82
CA ALA A 61 6.76 15.33 4.39
C ALA A 61 5.73 16.12 5.22
N HIS A 62 4.97 15.46 6.11
CA HIS A 62 4.16 16.17 7.10
C HIS A 62 5.08 16.96 8.06
N ASN A 63 4.67 18.20 8.33
CA ASN A 63 5.25 19.08 9.34
C ASN A 63 5.49 18.31 10.67
N LEU A 64 6.67 18.48 11.28
CA LEU A 64 7.07 17.80 12.54
C LEU A 64 6.06 17.99 13.68
N GLY A 65 5.38 19.14 13.72
CA GLY A 65 4.26 19.40 14.64
C GLY A 65 3.06 18.51 14.38
N ALA A 66 2.69 18.23 13.13
CA ALA A 66 1.62 17.27 12.82
C ALA A 66 1.97 15.86 13.33
N ILE A 67 3.23 15.43 13.17
CA ILE A 67 3.67 14.14 13.71
C ILE A 67 3.56 14.12 15.24
N LEU A 68 3.96 15.20 15.93
CA LEU A 68 3.90 15.30 17.39
C LEU A 68 2.46 15.26 17.94
N PHE A 69 1.50 15.87 17.24
CA PHE A 69 0.08 15.87 17.66
C PHE A 69 -0.67 14.58 17.29
N PHE A 70 -0.18 13.81 16.30
CA PHE A 70 -0.87 12.61 15.76
C PHE A 70 -0.04 11.33 15.86
N LEU A 71 0.80 11.19 16.91
CA LEU A 71 1.72 10.06 17.09
C LEU A 71 1.06 8.66 16.94
N PRO A 72 -0.11 8.36 17.55
CA PRO A 72 -0.73 7.05 17.37
C PRO A 72 -1.17 6.80 15.93
N GLY A 73 -1.70 7.82 15.25
CA GLY A 73 -2.12 7.76 13.85
C GLY A 73 -0.93 7.52 12.91
N TYR A 74 0.19 8.23 13.15
CA TYR A 74 1.43 8.03 12.40
C TYR A 74 1.98 6.61 12.57
N GLY A 75 1.98 6.07 13.79
CA GLY A 75 2.38 4.69 14.05
C GLY A 75 1.54 3.66 13.28
N MET A 76 0.23 3.86 13.23
CA MET A 76 -0.69 3.00 12.45
C MET A 76 -0.43 3.11 10.95
N THR A 77 -0.27 4.32 10.41
CA THR A 77 0.08 4.54 8.99
C THR A 77 1.38 3.83 8.61
N MET A 78 2.40 3.94 9.47
CA MET A 78 3.68 3.28 9.28
C MET A 78 3.57 1.75 9.31
N ASN A 79 2.76 1.18 10.20
CA ASN A 79 2.49 -0.25 10.25
C ASN A 79 1.76 -0.73 8.98
N ASN A 80 0.73 -0.01 8.53
CA ASN A 80 -0.01 -0.34 7.31
C ASN A 80 0.92 -0.33 6.08
N ILE A 81 1.84 0.65 5.99
CA ILE A 81 2.84 0.71 4.92
C ILE A 81 3.78 -0.50 4.97
N GLN A 82 4.25 -0.88 6.15
CA GLN A 82 5.13 -2.03 6.32
C GLN A 82 4.43 -3.33 5.91
N GLU A 83 3.18 -3.51 6.34
CA GLU A 83 2.37 -4.68 6.01
C GLU A 83 2.12 -4.77 4.50
N ALA A 84 1.66 -3.69 3.86
CA ALA A 84 1.43 -3.66 2.42
C ALA A 84 2.72 -3.93 1.62
N THR A 85 3.83 -3.32 2.03
CA THR A 85 5.14 -3.55 1.40
C THR A 85 5.58 -5.01 1.53
N LYS A 86 5.40 -5.60 2.72
CA LYS A 86 5.77 -6.99 2.98
C LYS A 86 4.92 -7.95 2.14
N ALA A 87 3.60 -7.79 2.17
CA ALA A 87 2.67 -8.62 1.41
C ALA A 87 2.94 -8.57 -0.10
N ALA A 88 3.22 -7.39 -0.64
CA ALA A 88 3.57 -7.22 -2.05
C ALA A 88 4.90 -7.90 -2.43
N LYS A 89 5.92 -7.84 -1.56
CA LYS A 89 7.19 -8.56 -1.79
C LYS A 89 7.02 -10.07 -1.71
N GLU A 90 6.24 -10.56 -0.73
CA GLU A 90 5.94 -11.98 -0.59
C GLU A 90 5.15 -12.51 -1.78
N ARG A 91 4.20 -11.73 -2.32
CA ARG A 91 3.51 -12.00 -3.58
C ARG A 91 4.51 -12.17 -4.74
N THR A 92 5.43 -11.22 -4.92
CA THR A 92 6.47 -11.33 -5.97
C THR A 92 7.28 -12.61 -5.83
N LEU A 93 7.71 -12.96 -4.61
CA LEU A 93 8.44 -14.20 -4.36
C LEU A 93 7.60 -15.45 -4.68
N HIS A 94 6.32 -15.45 -4.32
CA HIS A 94 5.40 -16.55 -4.64
C HIS A 94 5.26 -16.75 -6.16
N LEU A 95 5.01 -15.67 -6.90
CA LEU A 95 4.86 -15.72 -8.35
C LEU A 95 6.14 -16.10 -9.08
N ASN A 96 7.30 -15.63 -8.61
CA ASN A 96 8.61 -16.05 -9.16
C ASN A 96 8.83 -17.54 -9.02
N LYS A 97 8.48 -18.15 -7.87
CA LYS A 97 8.55 -19.61 -7.69
C LYS A 97 7.66 -20.37 -8.68
N ILE A 98 6.51 -19.80 -9.06
CA ILE A 98 5.63 -20.41 -10.07
C ILE A 98 6.23 -20.27 -11.46
N LYS A 99 6.82 -19.10 -11.78
CA LYS A 99 7.58 -18.87 -13.01
C LYS A 99 8.67 -19.92 -13.17
N GLU A 100 9.54 -20.05 -12.17
CA GLU A 100 10.65 -21.00 -12.17
C GLU A 100 10.16 -22.44 -12.40
N LYS A 101 9.10 -22.86 -11.71
CA LYS A 101 8.49 -24.19 -11.91
C LYS A 101 7.94 -24.42 -13.32
N LYS A 102 7.52 -23.36 -14.00
CA LYS A 102 7.03 -23.41 -15.39
C LYS A 102 8.16 -23.26 -16.42
N ASN A 103 9.41 -23.14 -15.99
CA ASN A 103 10.56 -22.83 -16.83
C ASN A 103 10.37 -21.54 -17.64
N CYS A 104 9.85 -20.52 -16.93
CA CYS A 104 9.91 -19.14 -17.35
C CYS A 104 10.34 -18.27 -16.16
#